data_AF-A0A7Z0NJ13-F1
#
_entry.id   AF-A0A7Z0NJ13-F1
#
_cell.length_a   1.000
_cell.length_b   1.000
_cell.length_c   1.000
_cell.angle_alpha   90.00
_cell.angle_beta   90.00
_cell.angle_gamma   90.00
#
_symmetry.space_group_name_H-M   'P 1'
#
loop_
_entity.id
_entity.type
_entity.pdbx_description
1 polymer ?
#
loop_
_entity_poly.entity_id
_entity_poly.type
_entity_poly.pdbx_seq_one_letter_code
_entity_poly.pdbx_strand_id
1 'polypeptide(L)' 'MASYSAEFREQTVRKLMPPHNRTVASLSREIGVSEATLYNWKKQFRAKGYVVPNKSTIA' A
#
# COMPACT_ATOMS: atom_id res chain seq x y z
N MET A 1 9.70 -0.72 -16.38
CA MET A 1 9.52 -0.14 -15.03
C MET A 1 8.91 -1.20 -14.14
N ALA A 2 9.55 -1.58 -13.03
CA ALA A 2 9.03 -2.61 -12.13
C ALA A 2 7.72 -2.13 -11.49
N SER A 3 6.60 -2.56 -12.05
CA SER A 3 5.28 -2.29 -11.50
C SER A 3 5.13 -3.13 -10.24
N TYR A 4 5.21 -2.50 -9.06
CA TYR A 4 4.87 -3.16 -7.80
C TYR A 4 3.50 -3.84 -7.92
N SER A 5 3.46 -5.14 -7.71
CA SER A 5 2.22 -5.94 -7.77
C SER A 5 1.17 -5.37 -6.82
N ALA A 6 -0.11 -5.46 -7.22
CA ALA A 6 -1.21 -4.95 -6.42
C ALA A 6 -1.23 -5.56 -5.00
N GLU A 7 -0.89 -6.85 -4.88
CA GLU A 7 -0.78 -7.57 -3.62
C GLU A 7 0.30 -6.98 -2.69
N PHE A 8 1.44 -6.57 -3.24
CA PHE A 8 2.52 -5.97 -2.46
C PHE A 8 2.10 -4.61 -1.90
N ARG A 9 1.43 -3.79 -2.72
CA ARG A 9 0.87 -2.50 -2.29
C ARG A 9 -0.17 -2.69 -1.20
N GLU A 10 -1.04 -3.69 -1.37
CA GLU A 10 -2.05 -4.04 -0.36
C GLU A 10 -1.40 -4.40 0.97
N GLN A 11 -0.48 -5.36 1.01
CA GLN A 11 0.16 -5.79 2.24
C GLN A 11 0.86 -4.63 2.94
N THR A 12 1.53 -3.77 2.16
CA THR A 12 2.19 -2.57 2.66
C THR A 12 1.20 -1.60 3.30
N VAL A 13 0.08 -1.30 2.63
CA VAL A 13 -0.92 -0.38 3.15
C VAL A 13 -1.68 -0.97 4.34
N ARG A 14 -1.96 -2.29 4.35
CA ARG A 14 -2.56 -2.98 5.51
C ARG A 14 -1.69 -2.83 6.75
N LYS A 15 -0.36 -2.90 6.62
CA LYS A 15 0.58 -2.64 7.72
C LYS A 15 0.53 -1.17 8.22
N LEU A 16 0.26 -0.20 7.34
CA LEU A 16 0.18 1.26 7.66
C LEU A 16 -1.10 1.68 8.38
N MET A 17 -2.05 0.78 8.57
CA MET A 17 -3.38 1.09 9.06
C MET A 17 -3.70 0.30 10.33
N PRO A 18 -4.72 0.69 11.11
CA PRO A 18 -5.10 -0.06 12.31
C PRO A 18 -5.47 -1.52 11.95
N PRO A 19 -5.11 -2.49 12.81
CA PRO A 19 -4.62 -2.33 14.19
C PRO A 19 -3.10 -2.10 14.33
N HIS A 20 -2.29 -2.28 13.27
CA HIS A 20 -0.83 -2.24 13.38
C HIS A 20 -0.24 -0.83 13.42
N ASN A 21 -0.90 0.14 12.77
CA ASN A 21 -0.56 1.56 12.80
C ASN A 21 0.94 1.87 12.51
N ARG A 22 1.58 1.08 11.63
CA ARG A 22 3.00 1.28 11.28
C ARG A 22 3.20 2.65 10.62
N THR A 23 4.39 3.22 10.81
CA THR A 23 4.76 4.48 10.16
C THR A 23 5.26 4.26 8.74
N VAL A 24 5.01 5.25 7.89
CA VAL A 24 5.48 5.27 6.50
C VAL A 24 7.01 5.14 6.42
N ALA A 25 7.73 5.84 7.29
CA ALA A 25 9.19 5.79 7.36
C ALA A 25 9.73 4.38 7.66
N SER A 26 9.09 3.64 8.57
CA SER A 26 9.52 2.28 8.92
C SER A 26 9.35 1.34 7.73
N LEU A 27 8.21 1.41 7.03
CA LEU A 27 7.98 0.59 5.85
C LEU A 27 8.88 1.01 4.70
N SER A 28 9.08 2.31 4.49
CA SER A 28 10.00 2.81 3.46
C SER A 28 11.39 2.20 3.59
N ARG A 29 11.91 2.11 4.82
CA ARG A 29 13.20 1.46 5.11
C ARG A 29 13.16 -0.06 4.97
N GLU A 30 12.06 -0.72 5.38
CA GLU A 30 11.92 -2.18 5.32
C GLU A 30 11.84 -2.70 3.88
N ILE A 31 11.05 -2.04 3.03
CA ILE A 31 10.76 -2.51 1.67
C ILE A 31 11.44 -1.68 0.57
N GLY A 32 12.19 -0.64 0.92
CA GLY A 32 12.92 0.21 -0.03
C GLY A 32 12.01 1.08 -0.92
N VAL A 33 10.77 1.32 -0.51
CA VAL A 33 9.82 2.18 -1.26
C VAL A 33 9.88 3.60 -0.73
N SER A 34 9.90 4.60 -1.61
CA SER A 34 9.86 6.00 -1.19
C SER A 34 8.61 6.32 -0.35
N GLU A 35 8.80 7.09 0.71
CA GLU A 35 7.70 7.55 1.58
C GLU A 35 6.58 8.24 0.80
N ALA A 36 6.92 9.01 -0.24
CA ALA A 36 5.95 9.67 -1.10
C ALA A 36 5.00 8.67 -1.79
N THR A 37 5.53 7.54 -2.24
CA THR A 37 4.74 6.45 -2.85
C THR A 37 3.81 5.81 -1.83
N LEU A 38 4.30 5.58 -0.60
CA LEU A 38 3.52 5.02 0.49
C LEU A 38 2.39 5.97 0.94
N TYR A 39 2.65 7.28 1.00
CA TYR A 39 1.62 8.28 1.26
C TYR A 39 0.54 8.28 0.18
N ASN A 40 0.95 8.21 -1.09
CA ASN A 40 0.01 8.10 -2.22
C ASN A 40 -0.87 6.85 -2.11
N TRP A 41 -0.29 5.69 -1.77
CA TRP A 41 -1.06 4.47 -1.55
C TRP A 41 -2.00 4.61 -0.36
N LYS A 42 -1.53 5.09 0.80
CA LYS A 42 -2.40 5.32 1.97
C LYS A 42 -3.58 6.23 1.63
N LYS A 43 -3.35 7.31 0.88
CA LYS A 43 -4.41 8.23 0.44
C LYS A 43 -5.40 7.55 -0.51
N GLN A 44 -4.91 6.80 -1.49
CA GLN A 44 -5.74 6.03 -2.43
C GLN A 44 -6.64 5.02 -1.72
N PHE A 45 -6.10 4.26 -0.77
CA PHE A 45 -6.86 3.24 -0.03
C PHE A 45 -7.86 3.86 0.95
N ARG A 46 -7.50 4.99 1.59
CA ARG A 46 -8.40 5.74 2.46
C ARG A 46 -9.54 6.40 1.67
N ALA A 47 -9.26 6.95 0.49
CA ALA A 47 -10.29 7.50 -0.41
C ALA A 47 -11.23 6.41 -0.94
N LYS A 48 -10.74 5.18 -1.10
CA LYS A 48 -11.55 4.00 -1.46
C LYS A 48 -12.30 3.37 -0.28
N GLY A 49 -12.23 3.94 0.92
CA GLY A 49 -13.05 3.53 2.07
C GLY A 49 -12.78 2.12 2.60
N TYR A 50 -11.59 1.54 2.35
CA TYR A 50 -11.28 0.12 2.60
C TYR A 50 -12.19 -0.85 1.84
N VAL A 51 -11.92 -1.01 0.55
CA VAL A 51 -12.18 -2.26 -0.16
C VAL A 51 -10.93 -2.57 -0.97
N VAL A 52 -10.15 -3.55 -0.52
CA VAL A 52 -9.21 -4.23 -1.42
C VAL A 52 -9.96 -5.47 -1.88
N PRO A 53 -10.47 -5.41 -3.13
CA PRO A 53 -9.74 -6.08 -4.19
C PRO A 53 -9.68 -5.23 -5.47
N ASN A 54 -8.54 -5.23 -6.14
CA ASN A 54 -8.56 -5.08 -7.59
C ASN A 54 -7.97 -6.36 -8.19
N LYS A 55 -8.83 -7.39 -8.32
CA LYS A 55 -8.62 -8.41 -9.35
C LYS A 55 -8.81 -7.71 -10.69
N SER A 56 -7.77 -7.08 -11.20
CA SER A 56 -7.59 -6.96 -12.66
C SER A 56 -6.95 -8.27 -13.12
N THR A 57 -7.68 -9.38 -12.99
CA THR A 57 -7.55 -10.50 -13.92
C THR A 57 -8.86 -10.51 -14.68
N ILE A 58 -8.84 -9.85 -15.84
CA ILE A 58 -9.83 -10.09 -16.88
C ILE A 58 -9.02 -10.80 -17.97
N ALA A 59 -9.29 -12.11 -18.05
CA ALA A 59 -9.06 -13.07 -19.13
C ALA A 59 -7.76 -12.97 -19.95
#